data_AF-A0A208ZUC4-F1
#
_entry.id   AF-A0A208ZUC4-F1
#
_cell.length_a   1.000
_cell.length_b   1.000
_cell.length_c   1.000
_cell.angle_alpha   90.00
_cell.angle_beta   90.00
_cell.angle_gamma   90.00
#
_symmetry.space_group_name_H-M   'P 1'
#
loop_
_entity.id
_entity.type
_entity.pdbx_description
1 polymer ?
#
loop_
_entity_poly.entity_id
_entity_poly.type
_entity_poly.pdbx_seq_one_letter_code
_entity_poly.pdbx_strand_id
1 'polypeptide(L)'
;MSEVSINEAVTASAPEEISVFARRSGEFKVRLERHQQLEKAQDIRDSLLQVARKIDAPAKKLAQILTSYLLLRQVCDSESGEPIVGLFDREIFGHPQASLAAFLQQYEAYTYDVAQAKEFALLIQEIERLASELSDHTSTAWRNYTRTLRAQWEVDQKLFSTLEHQEEQRKVQQQYSDLVALFTNSCRGLPKTAEEFEAVIALHEQLCLQRDALNLDVPKEVNLFLKAVAGQGASLDMLTPKVLSWLANEDDPTRYCIKRL
;
A
#
# COMPACT_ATOMS: atom_id res chain seq x y z
N MET A 1 -8.48 96.05 46.13
CA MET A 1 -9.49 95.25 45.42
C MET A 1 -9.00 95.08 44.00
N SER A 2 -8.24 94.02 43.75
CA SER A 2 -7.75 93.66 42.41
C SER A 2 -8.43 92.35 42.04
N GLU A 3 -9.39 92.41 41.12
CA GLU A 3 -9.96 91.23 40.49
C GLU A 3 -8.98 90.78 39.39
N VAL A 4 -8.32 89.66 39.64
CA VAL A 4 -7.52 88.96 38.62
C VAL A 4 -8.51 88.23 37.71
N SER A 5 -8.46 88.55 36.42
CA SER A 5 -9.27 87.93 35.37
C SER A 5 -8.87 86.46 35.20
N ILE A 6 -9.78 85.54 35.53
CA ILE A 6 -9.55 84.08 35.49
C ILE A 6 -9.86 83.49 34.09
N ASN A 7 -10.25 84.30 33.10
CA ASN A 7 -10.81 83.78 31.85
C ASN A 7 -9.82 83.56 30.69
N GLU A 8 -8.52 83.75 30.87
CA GLU A 8 -7.55 83.63 29.74
C GLU A 8 -6.74 82.33 29.71
N ALA A 9 -6.84 81.46 30.72
CA ALA A 9 -6.02 80.24 30.79
C ALA A 9 -6.68 78.98 30.20
N VAL A 10 -7.97 79.02 29.84
CA VAL A 10 -8.75 77.80 29.52
C VAL A 10 -8.87 77.52 28.01
N THR A 11 -8.49 78.44 27.12
CA THR A 11 -8.69 78.29 25.68
C THR A 11 -7.43 77.95 24.87
N ALA A 12 -6.24 77.97 25.46
CA ALA A 12 -4.98 77.72 24.72
C ALA A 12 -4.56 76.23 24.63
N SER A 13 -4.96 75.34 25.56
CA SER A 13 -4.54 73.91 25.52
C SER A 13 -5.51 72.97 24.79
N ALA A 14 -6.76 73.39 24.57
CA ALA A 14 -7.79 72.57 23.93
C ALA A 14 -7.46 72.12 22.49
N PRO A 15 -6.95 72.98 21.56
CA PRO A 15 -6.69 72.55 20.18
C PRO A 15 -5.48 71.61 20.05
N GLU A 16 -4.46 71.76 20.90
CA GLU A 16 -3.29 70.87 20.92
C GLU A 16 -3.63 69.49 21.51
N GLU A 17 -4.45 69.44 22.56
CA GLU A 17 -4.92 68.17 23.15
C GLU A 17 -5.81 67.39 22.18
N ILE A 18 -6.69 68.07 21.43
CA ILE A 18 -7.50 67.46 20.36
C ILE A 18 -6.60 66.90 19.24
N SER A 19 -5.53 67.62 18.87
CA SER A 19 -4.54 67.16 17.87
C SER A 19 -3.75 65.94 18.33
N VAL A 20 -3.30 65.92 19.60
CA VAL A 20 -2.59 64.78 20.19
C VAL A 20 -3.50 63.56 20.33
N PHE A 21 -4.77 63.76 20.69
CA PHE A 21 -5.76 62.68 20.78
C PHE A 21 -6.08 62.08 19.40
N ALA A 22 -6.28 62.92 18.38
CA ALA A 22 -6.51 62.47 17.01
C ALA A 22 -5.32 61.65 16.47
N ARG A 23 -4.08 62.09 16.74
CA ARG A 23 -2.87 61.33 16.36
C ARG A 23 -2.80 59.97 17.05
N ARG A 24 -3.02 59.92 18.37
CA ARG A 24 -3.01 58.67 19.15
C ARG A 24 -4.11 57.71 18.72
N SER A 25 -5.31 58.22 18.41
CA SER A 25 -6.41 57.41 17.88
C SER A 25 -6.09 56.84 16.50
N GLY A 26 -5.42 57.62 15.63
CA GLY A 26 -4.94 57.15 14.33
C GLY A 26 -3.90 56.03 14.47
N GLU A 27 -2.91 56.22 15.34
CA GLU A 27 -1.89 55.20 15.65
C GLU A 27 -2.50 53.92 16.23
N PHE A 28 -3.50 54.04 17.12
CA PHE A 28 -4.21 52.89 17.67
C PHE A 28 -5.00 52.12 16.61
N LYS A 29 -5.69 52.83 15.70
CA LYS A 29 -6.41 52.21 14.58
C LYS A 29 -5.47 51.41 13.67
N VAL A 30 -4.31 51.98 13.33
CA VAL A 30 -3.29 51.28 12.53
C VAL A 30 -2.76 50.04 13.26
N ARG A 31 -2.54 50.11 14.57
CA ARG A 31 -2.12 48.95 15.38
C ARG A 31 -3.20 47.88 15.44
N LEU A 32 -4.47 48.26 15.56
CA LEU A 32 -5.61 47.33 15.58
C LEU A 32 -5.76 46.63 14.24
N GLU A 33 -5.68 47.37 13.12
CA GLU A 33 -5.72 46.79 11.77
C GLU A 33 -4.56 45.81 11.54
N ARG A 34 -3.35 46.16 12.01
CA ARG A 34 -2.19 45.25 11.95
C ARG A 34 -2.39 43.99 12.80
N HIS A 35 -2.99 44.11 13.99
CA HIS A 35 -3.30 42.95 14.83
C HIS A 35 -4.29 42.02 14.15
N GLN A 36 -5.38 42.55 13.58
CA GLN A 36 -6.37 41.77 12.84
C GLN A 36 -5.78 41.08 11.62
N GLN A 37 -4.84 41.72 10.91
CA GLN A 37 -4.11 41.09 9.81
C GLN A 37 -3.23 39.93 10.28
N LEU A 38 -2.57 40.07 11.44
CA LEU A 38 -1.75 39.00 12.02
C LEU A 38 -2.59 37.82 12.49
N GLU A 39 -3.75 38.06 13.11
CA GLU A 39 -4.69 36.99 13.48
C GLU A 39 -5.15 36.21 12.25
N LYS A 40 -5.58 36.90 11.18
CA LYS A 40 -5.95 36.26 9.91
C LYS A 40 -4.81 35.45 9.31
N ALA A 41 -3.59 35.96 9.35
CA ALA A 41 -2.42 35.24 8.85
C ALA A 41 -2.10 33.99 9.67
N GLN A 42 -2.32 34.03 10.98
CA GLN A 42 -2.18 32.87 11.86
C GLN A 42 -3.24 31.81 11.57
N ASP A 43 -4.51 32.21 11.41
CA ASP A 43 -5.60 31.30 11.08
C ASP A 43 -5.35 30.58 9.74
N ILE A 44 -4.90 31.31 8.72
CA ILE A 44 -4.54 30.74 7.41
C ILE A 44 -3.41 29.73 7.58
N ARG A 45 -2.33 30.09 8.29
CA ARG A 45 -1.19 29.19 8.53
C ARG A 45 -1.64 27.91 9.22
N ASP A 46 -2.46 28.01 10.25
CA ASP A 46 -2.90 26.87 11.04
C ASP A 46 -3.84 25.96 10.24
N SER A 47 -4.71 26.54 9.40
CA SER A 47 -5.54 25.82 8.42
C SER A 47 -4.68 25.05 7.41
N LEU A 48 -3.63 25.67 6.84
CA LEU A 48 -2.71 25.01 5.92
C LEU A 48 -1.95 23.86 6.57
N LEU A 49 -1.49 24.04 7.81
CA LEU A 49 -0.86 22.96 8.56
C LEU A 49 -1.82 21.80 8.82
N GLN A 50 -3.10 22.08 9.05
CA GLN A 50 -4.12 21.05 9.23
C GLN A 50 -4.39 20.29 7.92
N VAL A 51 -4.52 20.99 6.79
CA VAL A 51 -4.67 20.37 5.46
C VAL A 51 -3.47 19.48 5.14
N ALA A 52 -2.26 19.99 5.33
CA ALA A 52 -1.03 19.23 5.10
C ALA A 52 -0.96 17.96 5.95
N ARG A 53 -1.32 18.05 7.23
CA ARG A 53 -1.36 16.88 8.14
C ARG A 53 -2.40 15.85 7.72
N LYS A 54 -3.59 16.29 7.27
CA LYS A 54 -4.69 15.40 6.88
C LYS A 54 -4.42 14.66 5.57
N ILE A 55 -3.71 15.28 4.62
CA ILE A 55 -3.39 14.65 3.32
C ILE A 55 -2.13 13.77 3.35
N ASP A 56 -1.21 14.02 4.27
CA ASP A 56 0.10 13.35 4.33
C ASP A 56 -0.03 11.82 4.48
N ALA A 57 -0.84 11.33 5.43
CA ALA A 57 -0.97 9.90 5.67
C ALA A 57 -1.64 9.15 4.50
N PRO A 58 -2.80 9.59 3.95
CA PRO A 58 -3.40 8.98 2.76
C PRO A 58 -2.47 9.01 1.54
N ALA A 59 -1.78 10.13 1.31
CA ALA A 59 -0.85 10.27 0.19
C ALA A 59 0.36 9.33 0.31
N LYS A 60 0.93 9.19 1.51
CA LYS A 60 2.03 8.24 1.79
C LYS A 60 1.59 6.80 1.56
N LYS A 61 0.39 6.43 2.01
CA LYS A 61 -0.18 5.10 1.77
C LYS A 61 -0.31 4.82 0.28
N LEU A 62 -0.91 5.75 -0.48
CA LEU A 62 -1.05 5.63 -1.93
C LEU A 62 0.30 5.52 -2.63
N ALA A 63 1.28 6.35 -2.25
CA ALA A 63 2.62 6.34 -2.82
C ALA A 63 3.32 4.98 -2.62
N GLN A 64 3.24 4.41 -1.40
CA GLN A 64 3.82 3.09 -1.11
C GLN A 64 3.21 1.99 -1.98
N ILE A 65 1.90 1.98 -2.13
CA ILE A 65 1.18 0.97 -2.92
C ILE A 65 1.50 1.16 -4.41
N LEU A 66 1.59 2.40 -4.88
CA LEU A 66 1.98 2.72 -6.24
C LEU A 66 3.41 2.24 -6.55
N THR A 67 4.34 2.37 -5.61
CA THR A 67 5.70 1.82 -5.76
C THR A 67 5.66 0.31 -6.01
N SER A 68 4.93 -0.44 -5.19
CA SER A 68 4.77 -1.89 -5.38
C SER A 68 4.06 -2.25 -6.68
N TYR A 69 3.02 -1.51 -7.07
CA TYR A 69 2.32 -1.71 -8.34
C TYR A 69 3.26 -1.49 -9.54
N LEU A 70 4.02 -0.40 -9.55
CA LEU A 70 4.94 -0.08 -10.64
C LEU A 70 6.05 -1.12 -10.75
N LEU A 71 6.57 -1.61 -9.63
CA LEU A 71 7.55 -2.69 -9.60
C LEU A 71 6.99 -3.96 -10.27
N LEU A 72 5.83 -4.44 -9.80
CA LEU A 72 5.22 -5.66 -10.34
C LEU A 72 4.68 -5.50 -11.76
N ARG A 73 4.52 -4.26 -12.25
CA ARG A 73 4.19 -3.98 -13.65
C ARG A 73 5.43 -3.99 -14.56
N GLN A 74 6.60 -3.72 -14.01
CA GLN A 74 7.87 -3.77 -14.74
C GLN A 74 8.41 -5.19 -14.84
N VAL A 75 8.15 -6.02 -13.82
CA VAL A 75 8.58 -7.41 -13.84
C VAL A 75 7.56 -8.28 -14.57
N CYS A 76 8.07 -9.06 -15.53
CA CYS A 76 7.29 -10.06 -16.24
C CYS A 76 7.42 -11.42 -15.56
N ASP A 77 6.33 -12.17 -15.58
CA ASP A 77 6.38 -13.59 -15.32
C ASP A 77 7.16 -14.30 -16.43
N SER A 78 8.08 -15.19 -16.04
CA SER A 78 8.98 -15.88 -16.97
C SER A 78 8.25 -16.90 -17.85
N GLU A 79 7.08 -17.40 -17.40
CA GLU A 79 6.27 -18.36 -18.15
C GLU A 79 5.33 -17.68 -19.15
N SER A 80 4.59 -16.65 -18.72
CA SER A 80 3.63 -15.95 -19.59
C SER A 80 4.24 -14.81 -20.41
N GLY A 81 5.37 -14.25 -19.99
CA GLY A 81 5.96 -13.04 -20.58
C GLY A 81 5.14 -11.77 -20.33
N GLU A 82 4.03 -11.87 -19.60
CA GLU A 82 3.17 -10.76 -19.25
C GLU A 82 3.59 -10.16 -17.90
N PRO A 83 3.33 -8.85 -17.68
CA PRO A 83 3.55 -8.26 -16.37
C PRO A 83 2.72 -8.94 -15.29
N ILE A 84 3.29 -9.11 -14.10
CA ILE A 84 2.63 -9.78 -12.98
C ILE A 84 1.30 -9.12 -12.62
N VAL A 85 1.22 -7.79 -12.75
CA VAL A 85 0.00 -7.00 -12.52
C VAL A 85 -0.51 -6.41 -13.82
N GLY A 86 -1.80 -6.58 -14.10
CA GLY A 86 -2.50 -5.97 -15.25
C GLY A 86 -2.62 -4.45 -15.14
N LEU A 87 -3.00 -3.79 -16.25
CA LEU A 87 -3.22 -2.35 -16.27
C LEU A 87 -4.27 -1.92 -15.24
N PHE A 88 -3.99 -0.80 -14.58
CA PHE A 88 -4.93 -0.14 -13.68
C PHE A 88 -5.75 0.88 -14.48
N ASP A 89 -6.88 0.43 -15.03
CA ASP A 89 -7.66 1.18 -16.02
C ASP A 89 -8.55 2.28 -15.43
N ARG A 90 -8.59 3.43 -16.12
CA ARG A 90 -9.39 4.61 -15.72
C ARG A 90 -10.89 4.34 -15.66
N GLU A 91 -11.39 3.39 -16.43
CA GLU A 91 -12.82 3.04 -16.47
C GLU A 91 -13.28 2.31 -15.20
N ILE A 92 -12.38 1.59 -14.54
CA ILE A 92 -12.67 0.81 -13.33
C ILE A 92 -12.46 1.66 -12.07
N PHE A 93 -11.50 2.58 -12.10
CA PHE A 93 -11.00 3.24 -10.88
C PHE A 93 -11.31 4.74 -10.78
N GLY A 94 -12.08 5.32 -11.71
CA GLY A 94 -12.68 6.66 -11.57
C GLY A 94 -11.82 7.85 -12.02
N HIS A 95 -12.08 9.04 -11.47
CA HIS A 95 -11.50 10.31 -11.91
C HIS A 95 -10.87 11.12 -10.76
N PRO A 96 -9.77 10.65 -10.14
CA PRO A 96 -9.05 11.40 -9.10
C PRO A 96 -8.67 12.81 -9.52
N GLN A 97 -8.37 13.01 -10.82
CA GLN A 97 -8.02 14.32 -11.37
C GLN A 97 -9.19 15.30 -11.28
N ALA A 98 -10.44 14.82 -11.40
CA ALA A 98 -11.63 15.65 -11.26
C ALA A 98 -11.80 16.11 -9.80
N SER A 99 -11.62 15.20 -8.84
CA SER A 99 -11.67 15.52 -7.40
C SER A 99 -10.57 16.51 -7.00
N LEU A 100 -9.35 16.36 -7.53
CA LEU A 100 -8.26 17.30 -7.30
C LEU A 100 -8.56 18.67 -7.92
N ALA A 101 -9.06 18.71 -9.16
CA ALA A 101 -9.42 19.96 -9.82
C ALA A 101 -10.52 20.72 -9.06
N ALA A 102 -11.55 20.01 -8.59
CA ALA A 102 -12.61 20.59 -7.77
C ALA A 102 -12.05 21.17 -6.45
N PHE A 103 -11.15 20.44 -5.78
CA PHE A 103 -10.48 20.93 -4.59
C PHE A 103 -9.67 22.22 -4.85
N LEU A 104 -8.89 22.27 -5.93
CA LEU A 104 -8.08 23.44 -6.27
C LEU A 104 -8.96 24.67 -6.55
N GLN A 105 -10.08 24.50 -7.26
CA GLN A 105 -11.05 25.58 -7.48
C GLN A 105 -11.65 26.09 -6.17
N GLN A 106 -11.99 25.19 -5.24
CA GLN A 106 -12.53 25.56 -3.93
C GLN A 106 -11.49 26.30 -3.08
N TYR A 107 -10.23 25.86 -3.13
CA TYR A 107 -9.11 26.46 -2.41
C TYR A 107 -8.83 27.89 -2.89
N GLU A 108 -8.91 28.13 -4.21
CA GLU A 108 -8.81 29.48 -4.78
C GLU A 108 -9.95 30.40 -4.31
N ALA A 109 -11.16 29.86 -4.15
CA ALA A 109 -12.33 30.63 -3.75
C ALA A 109 -12.42 30.91 -2.22
N TYR A 110 -11.99 29.97 -1.37
CA TYR A 110 -12.19 30.03 0.08
C TYR A 110 -10.86 29.85 0.83
N THR A 111 -10.06 30.92 0.93
CA THR A 111 -8.67 30.87 1.42
C THR A 111 -8.51 30.52 2.91
N TYR A 112 -9.58 30.57 3.73
CA TYR A 112 -9.46 30.53 5.19
C TYR A 112 -10.08 29.31 5.90
N ASP A 113 -10.87 28.46 5.23
CA ASP A 113 -11.54 27.32 5.90
C ASP A 113 -11.54 26.02 5.06
N VAL A 114 -10.50 25.80 4.28
CA VAL A 114 -10.43 24.64 3.38
C VAL A 114 -10.34 23.31 4.14
N ALA A 115 -9.79 23.31 5.35
CA ALA A 115 -9.67 22.09 6.16
C ALA A 115 -11.02 21.49 6.60
N GLN A 116 -12.09 22.29 6.57
CA GLN A 116 -13.48 21.89 6.87
C GLN A 116 -14.35 21.76 5.63
N ALA A 117 -13.83 22.16 4.46
CA ALA A 117 -14.55 22.07 3.20
C ALA A 117 -14.90 20.60 2.88
N LYS A 118 -16.14 20.40 2.43
CA LYS A 118 -16.65 19.07 2.06
C LYS A 118 -15.80 18.44 0.95
N GLU A 119 -15.31 19.26 0.05
CA GLU A 119 -14.50 18.88 -1.11
C GLU A 119 -13.13 18.35 -0.67
N PHE A 120 -12.56 18.88 0.41
CA PHE A 120 -11.33 18.33 0.98
C PHE A 120 -11.58 16.94 1.59
N ALA A 121 -12.69 16.77 2.31
CA ALA A 121 -13.07 15.45 2.82
C ALA A 121 -13.32 14.44 1.69
N LEU A 122 -13.97 14.85 0.59
CA LEU A 122 -14.17 14.03 -0.60
C LEU A 122 -12.84 13.66 -1.28
N LEU A 123 -11.89 14.59 -1.38
CA LEU A 123 -10.56 14.31 -1.92
C LEU A 123 -9.82 13.26 -1.08
N ILE A 124 -9.85 13.39 0.26
CA ILE A 124 -9.22 12.41 1.15
C ILE A 124 -9.87 11.03 0.99
N GLN A 125 -11.21 10.97 0.98
CA GLN A 125 -11.94 9.72 0.75
C GLN A 125 -11.58 9.08 -0.59
N GLU A 126 -11.41 9.88 -1.64
CA GLU A 126 -11.04 9.39 -2.96
C GLU A 126 -9.60 8.85 -2.99
N ILE A 127 -8.65 9.51 -2.32
CA ILE A 127 -7.27 9.01 -2.17
C ILE A 127 -7.27 7.68 -1.42
N GLU A 128 -8.05 7.56 -0.34
CA GLU A 128 -8.14 6.32 0.45
C GLU A 128 -8.82 5.18 -0.31
N ARG A 129 -9.87 5.49 -1.06
CA ARG A 129 -10.55 4.54 -1.97
C ARG A 129 -9.56 4.01 -3.01
N LEU A 130 -8.86 4.90 -3.70
CA LEU A 130 -7.86 4.54 -4.72
C LEU A 130 -6.71 3.73 -4.14
N ALA A 131 -6.20 4.12 -2.97
CA ALA A 131 -5.18 3.35 -2.28
C ALA A 131 -5.66 1.93 -1.98
N SER A 132 -6.90 1.78 -1.52
CA SER A 132 -7.46 0.47 -1.17
C SER A 132 -7.69 -0.41 -2.41
N GLU A 133 -8.28 0.15 -3.46
CA GLU A 133 -8.51 -0.55 -4.72
C GLU A 133 -7.20 -0.95 -5.43
N LEU A 134 -6.21 -0.06 -5.46
CA LEU A 134 -4.88 -0.39 -6.00
C LEU A 134 -4.19 -1.46 -5.16
N SER A 135 -4.34 -1.42 -3.83
CA SER A 135 -3.81 -2.44 -2.93
C SER A 135 -4.44 -3.79 -3.21
N ASP A 136 -5.76 -3.85 -3.38
CA ASP A 136 -6.49 -5.10 -3.60
C ASP A 136 -6.17 -5.71 -4.96
N HIS A 137 -6.10 -4.89 -6.01
CA HIS A 137 -5.68 -5.29 -7.36
C HIS A 137 -4.26 -5.87 -7.33
N THR A 138 -3.32 -5.12 -6.77
CA THR A 138 -1.90 -5.49 -6.72
C THR A 138 -1.69 -6.73 -5.84
N SER A 139 -2.34 -6.79 -4.67
CA SER A 139 -2.24 -7.92 -3.74
C SER A 139 -2.87 -9.19 -4.30
N THR A 140 -3.94 -9.08 -5.07
CA THR A 140 -4.57 -10.23 -5.72
C THR A 140 -3.67 -10.81 -6.81
N ALA A 141 -3.11 -9.97 -7.66
CA ALA A 141 -2.13 -10.37 -8.67
C ALA A 141 -0.88 -11.01 -8.04
N TRP A 142 -0.30 -10.37 -7.01
CA TRP A 142 0.85 -10.91 -6.27
C TRP A 142 0.57 -12.28 -5.63
N ARG A 143 -0.60 -12.44 -5.00
CA ARG A 143 -1.03 -13.72 -4.41
C ARG A 143 -1.23 -14.80 -5.47
N ASN A 144 -1.72 -14.45 -6.65
CA ASN A 144 -1.86 -15.41 -7.74
C ASN A 144 -0.50 -15.84 -8.27
N TYR A 145 0.42 -14.90 -8.48
CA TYR A 145 1.79 -15.18 -8.90
C TYR A 145 2.56 -16.03 -7.87
N THR A 146 2.52 -15.67 -6.59
CA THR A 146 3.18 -16.48 -5.56
C THR A 146 2.55 -17.86 -5.39
N ARG A 147 1.26 -18.03 -5.73
CA ARG A 147 0.62 -19.35 -5.79
C ARG A 147 1.16 -20.19 -6.94
N THR A 148 1.36 -19.61 -8.14
CA THR A 148 1.95 -20.35 -9.26
C THR A 148 3.38 -20.77 -8.95
N LEU A 149 4.18 -19.90 -8.32
CA LEU A 149 5.52 -20.25 -7.85
C LEU A 149 5.52 -21.40 -6.82
N ARG A 150 4.61 -21.36 -5.83
CA ARG A 150 4.46 -22.44 -4.84
C ARG A 150 4.14 -23.77 -5.47
N ALA A 151 3.20 -23.79 -6.42
CA ALA A 151 2.77 -25.01 -7.07
C ALA A 151 3.91 -25.80 -7.75
N GLN A 152 5.01 -25.12 -8.11
CA GLN A 152 6.16 -25.81 -8.66
C GLN A 152 6.86 -26.66 -7.60
N TRP A 153 7.14 -26.13 -6.41
CA TRP A 153 7.97 -26.82 -5.41
C TRP A 153 7.21 -27.40 -4.22
N GLU A 154 5.92 -27.10 -4.06
CA GLU A 154 5.10 -27.60 -2.96
C GLU A 154 4.99 -29.13 -3.02
N VAL A 155 5.46 -29.78 -1.96
CA VAL A 155 5.41 -31.24 -1.78
C VAL A 155 4.48 -31.51 -0.60
N ASP A 156 3.64 -32.54 -0.71
CA ASP A 156 2.74 -32.93 0.38
C ASP A 156 3.56 -33.31 1.62
N GLN A 157 3.18 -32.76 2.79
CA GLN A 157 3.82 -33.05 4.08
C GLN A 157 3.80 -34.55 4.42
N LYS A 158 2.86 -35.33 3.86
CA LYS A 158 2.84 -36.78 4.03
C LYS A 158 3.99 -37.50 3.32
N LEU A 159 4.49 -36.97 2.21
CA LEU A 159 5.66 -37.53 1.50
C LEU A 159 6.97 -37.30 2.24
N PHE A 160 7.00 -36.25 3.06
CA PHE A 160 8.12 -36.00 3.94
C PHE A 160 8.13 -36.93 5.17
N SER A 161 6.96 -37.41 5.62
CA SER A 161 6.88 -38.30 6.80
C SER A 161 7.35 -39.73 6.50
N THR A 162 7.23 -40.20 5.26
CA THR A 162 7.77 -41.52 4.85
C THR A 162 9.31 -41.55 4.84
N LEU A 163 9.96 -40.40 4.60
CA LEU A 163 11.43 -40.24 4.56
C LEU A 163 12.09 -40.03 5.94
N GLU A 164 11.32 -39.95 7.04
CA GLU A 164 11.85 -39.66 8.39
C GLU A 164 12.84 -40.71 8.95
N HIS A 165 12.91 -41.88 8.30
CA HIS A 165 13.69 -43.03 8.76
C HIS A 165 15.21 -42.90 8.51
N GLN A 166 15.68 -41.89 7.77
CA GLN A 166 17.11 -41.63 7.55
C GLN A 166 17.54 -40.27 8.13
N GLU A 167 18.55 -40.25 9.01
CA GLU A 167 19.04 -39.02 9.67
C GLU A 167 19.53 -37.94 8.69
N GLU A 168 20.13 -38.34 7.56
CA GLU A 168 20.57 -37.41 6.53
C GLU A 168 19.38 -36.73 5.83
N GLN A 169 18.28 -37.45 5.63
CA GLN A 169 17.05 -36.91 5.03
C GLN A 169 16.32 -35.95 5.98
N ARG A 170 16.40 -36.18 7.30
CA ARG A 170 15.83 -35.27 8.32
C ARG A 170 16.42 -33.86 8.26
N LYS A 171 17.74 -33.73 8.02
CA LYS A 171 18.39 -32.42 7.87
C LYS A 171 17.91 -31.70 6.61
N VAL A 172 17.76 -32.41 5.50
CA VAL A 172 17.29 -31.84 4.22
C VAL A 172 15.82 -31.42 4.32
N GLN A 173 14.98 -32.20 5.02
CA GLN A 173 13.59 -31.87 5.29
C GLN A 173 13.44 -30.63 6.18
N GLN A 174 14.26 -30.50 7.23
CA GLN A 174 14.25 -29.31 8.07
C GLN A 174 14.65 -28.07 7.27
N GLN A 175 15.74 -28.14 6.49
CA GLN A 175 16.18 -27.04 5.63
C GLN A 175 15.11 -26.64 4.61
N TYR A 176 14.42 -27.62 4.00
CA TYR A 176 13.31 -27.34 3.10
C TYR A 176 12.17 -26.64 3.83
N SER A 177 11.78 -27.12 5.02
CA SER A 177 10.73 -26.51 5.83
C SER A 177 11.07 -25.07 6.24
N ASP A 178 12.32 -24.80 6.59
CA ASP A 178 12.80 -23.47 6.93
C ASP A 178 12.76 -22.53 5.71
N LEU A 179 13.15 -23.00 4.52
CA LEU A 179 13.04 -22.25 3.27
C LEU A 179 11.58 -21.96 2.90
N VAL A 180 10.67 -22.93 3.07
CA VAL A 180 9.23 -22.73 2.84
C VAL A 180 8.66 -21.67 3.79
N ALA A 181 9.08 -21.68 5.05
CA ALA A 181 8.69 -20.68 6.03
C ALA A 181 9.23 -19.29 5.66
N LEU A 182 10.49 -19.19 5.23
CA LEU A 182 11.11 -17.95 4.75
C LEU A 182 10.37 -17.41 3.52
N PHE A 183 10.15 -18.23 2.49
CA PHE A 183 9.38 -17.86 1.30
C PHE A 183 7.98 -17.38 1.67
N THR A 184 7.30 -18.10 2.56
CA THR A 184 5.95 -17.74 3.00
C THR A 184 5.93 -16.41 3.72
N ASN A 185 6.92 -16.11 4.56
CA ASN A 185 7.03 -14.85 5.26
C ASN A 185 7.37 -13.70 4.31
N SER A 186 8.30 -13.90 3.37
CA SER A 186 8.66 -12.90 2.34
C SER A 186 7.48 -12.56 1.43
N CYS A 187 6.60 -13.53 1.15
CA CYS A 187 5.41 -13.31 0.31
C CYS A 187 4.20 -12.71 1.05
N ARG A 188 4.25 -12.48 2.38
CA ARG A 188 3.08 -11.94 3.12
C ARG A 188 2.76 -10.50 2.73
N GLY A 189 3.77 -9.72 2.35
CA GLY A 189 3.64 -8.34 1.91
C GLY A 189 3.82 -8.20 0.41
N LEU A 190 3.44 -7.03 -0.11
CA LEU A 190 3.84 -6.60 -1.45
C LEU A 190 5.32 -6.19 -1.43
N PRO A 191 6.13 -6.59 -2.42
CA PRO A 191 7.49 -6.11 -2.55
C PRO A 191 7.50 -4.61 -2.84
N LYS A 192 8.34 -3.87 -2.14
CA LYS A 192 8.51 -2.42 -2.28
C LYS A 192 9.77 -2.05 -3.07
N THR A 193 10.72 -2.98 -3.16
CA THR A 193 11.96 -2.79 -3.90
C THR A 193 12.25 -3.99 -4.78
N ALA A 194 13.10 -3.79 -5.80
CA ALA A 194 13.53 -4.87 -6.68
C ALA A 194 14.27 -5.96 -5.91
N GLU A 195 15.05 -5.60 -4.90
CA GLU A 195 15.78 -6.57 -4.07
C GLU A 195 14.82 -7.48 -3.27
N GLU A 196 13.72 -6.93 -2.75
CA GLU A 196 12.69 -7.74 -2.06
C GLU A 196 12.03 -8.74 -3.03
N PHE A 197 11.79 -8.32 -4.27
CA PHE A 197 11.26 -9.19 -5.32
C PHE A 197 12.26 -10.29 -5.70
N GLU A 198 13.50 -9.92 -6.02
CA GLU A 198 14.57 -10.87 -6.38
C GLU A 198 14.86 -11.87 -5.25
N ALA A 199 14.76 -11.45 -3.99
CA ALA A 199 14.88 -12.35 -2.85
C ALA A 199 13.79 -13.44 -2.84
N VAL A 200 12.56 -13.12 -3.25
CA VAL A 200 11.47 -14.11 -3.39
C VAL A 200 11.78 -15.09 -4.53
N ILE A 201 12.31 -14.60 -5.65
CA ILE A 201 12.68 -15.45 -6.79
C ILE A 201 13.86 -16.37 -6.42
N ALA A 202 14.89 -15.85 -5.77
CA ALA A 202 16.02 -16.65 -5.31
C ALA A 202 15.58 -17.73 -4.31
N LEU A 203 14.65 -17.43 -3.39
CA LEU A 203 14.07 -18.42 -2.49
C LEU A 203 13.27 -19.49 -3.25
N HIS A 204 12.51 -19.09 -4.27
CA HIS A 204 11.80 -20.02 -5.14
C HIS A 204 12.75 -20.96 -5.89
N GLU A 205 13.83 -20.43 -6.47
CA GLU A 205 14.86 -21.23 -7.14
C GLU A 205 15.55 -22.21 -6.20
N GLN A 206 15.91 -21.76 -4.99
CA GLN A 206 16.46 -22.63 -3.94
C GLN A 206 15.50 -23.75 -3.56
N LEU A 207 14.20 -23.44 -3.43
CA LEU A 207 13.18 -24.45 -3.14
C LEU A 207 13.00 -25.45 -4.28
N CYS A 208 13.07 -25.01 -5.54
CA CYS A 208 13.04 -25.89 -6.71
C CYS A 208 14.26 -26.82 -6.74
N LEU A 209 15.47 -26.30 -6.52
CA LEU A 209 16.69 -27.09 -6.46
C LEU A 209 16.67 -28.09 -5.30
N GLN A 210 16.20 -27.66 -4.12
CA GLN A 210 16.12 -28.52 -2.95
C GLN A 210 15.05 -29.60 -3.11
N ARG A 211 13.93 -29.30 -3.76
CA ARG A 211 12.94 -30.31 -4.19
C ARG A 211 13.57 -31.33 -5.13
N ASP A 212 14.36 -30.89 -6.10
CA ASP A 212 14.98 -31.83 -7.05
C ASP A 212 16.11 -32.65 -6.41
N ALA A 213 16.77 -32.12 -5.37
CA ALA A 213 17.75 -32.82 -4.55
C ALA A 213 17.10 -33.80 -3.55
N LEU A 214 15.87 -33.51 -3.12
CA LEU A 214 15.00 -34.48 -2.46
C LEU A 214 14.63 -35.54 -3.50
N ASN A 215 15.51 -36.54 -3.66
CA ASN A 215 15.17 -37.83 -4.27
C ASN A 215 14.12 -38.51 -3.39
N LEU A 216 12.90 -37.95 -3.39
CA LEU A 216 11.70 -38.66 -3.01
C LEU A 216 11.71 -39.91 -3.89
N ASP A 217 11.66 -41.10 -3.27
CA ASP A 217 11.73 -42.41 -3.94
C ASP A 217 10.43 -42.68 -4.71
N VAL A 218 10.09 -41.72 -5.56
CA VAL A 218 8.82 -41.51 -6.21
C VAL A 218 9.08 -41.70 -7.69
N PRO A 219 8.44 -42.71 -8.32
CA PRO A 219 8.61 -42.95 -9.74
C PRO A 219 8.37 -41.67 -10.55
N LYS A 220 9.18 -41.43 -11.59
CA LYS A 220 9.10 -40.20 -12.41
C LYS A 220 7.68 -39.86 -12.88
N GLU A 221 6.90 -40.88 -13.24
CA GLU A 221 5.49 -40.74 -13.66
C GLU A 221 4.59 -40.16 -12.55
N VAL A 222 4.83 -40.56 -11.30
CA VAL A 222 4.13 -40.07 -10.11
C VAL A 222 4.54 -38.63 -9.79
N ASN A 223 5.83 -38.31 -9.87
CA ASN A 223 6.32 -36.96 -9.61
C ASN A 223 5.73 -35.96 -10.62
N LEU A 224 5.64 -36.34 -11.90
CA LEU A 224 4.95 -35.54 -12.93
C LEU A 224 3.46 -35.35 -12.63
N PHE A 225 2.77 -36.40 -12.19
CA PHE A 225 1.37 -36.31 -11.78
C PHE A 225 1.19 -35.36 -10.60
N LEU A 226 1.98 -35.51 -9.53
CA LEU A 226 1.89 -34.67 -8.33
C LEU A 226 2.16 -33.18 -8.64
N LYS A 227 3.17 -32.87 -9.47
CA LYS A 227 3.42 -31.51 -9.95
C LYS A 227 2.23 -30.94 -10.73
N ALA A 228 1.65 -31.74 -11.62
CA ALA A 228 0.52 -31.30 -12.42
C ALA A 228 -0.74 -31.06 -11.55
N VAL A 229 -0.99 -31.90 -10.55
CA VAL A 229 -2.10 -31.70 -9.60
C VAL A 229 -1.91 -30.44 -8.75
N ALA A 230 -0.69 -30.15 -8.28
CA ALA A 230 -0.42 -28.97 -7.45
C ALA A 230 -0.60 -27.63 -8.21
N GLY A 231 -0.37 -27.62 -9.53
CA GLY A 231 -0.54 -26.44 -10.39
C GLY A 231 -2.01 -26.10 -10.71
N GLN A 232 -2.52 -26.73 -11.77
CA GLN A 232 -3.86 -26.48 -12.31
C GLN A 232 -4.73 -27.74 -12.42
N GLY A 233 -4.21 -28.88 -11.94
CA GLY A 233 -4.80 -30.20 -12.14
C GLY A 233 -4.05 -31.01 -13.19
N ALA A 234 -4.05 -32.33 -13.03
CA ALA A 234 -3.40 -33.25 -13.96
C ALA A 234 -4.37 -33.75 -15.05
N SER A 235 -3.85 -34.00 -16.26
CA SER A 235 -4.62 -34.72 -17.29
C SER A 235 -4.91 -36.15 -16.84
N LEU A 236 -6.05 -36.70 -17.28
CA LEU A 236 -6.40 -38.11 -17.07
C LEU A 236 -5.32 -39.07 -17.60
N ASP A 237 -4.58 -38.67 -18.63
CA ASP A 237 -3.50 -39.47 -19.20
C ASP A 237 -2.31 -39.66 -18.25
N MET A 238 -2.17 -38.78 -17.24
CA MET A 238 -1.13 -38.87 -16.22
C MET A 238 -1.47 -39.86 -15.10
N LEU A 239 -2.72 -40.33 -15.00
CA LEU A 239 -3.13 -41.42 -14.09
C LEU A 239 -2.71 -42.78 -14.67
N THR A 240 -1.41 -43.00 -14.80
CA THR A 240 -0.89 -44.31 -15.25
C THR A 240 -1.17 -45.39 -14.20
N PRO A 241 -1.17 -46.69 -14.59
CA PRO A 241 -1.32 -47.78 -13.63
C PRO A 241 -0.27 -47.72 -12.50
N LYS A 242 0.94 -47.22 -12.80
CA LYS A 242 1.98 -46.99 -11.79
C LYS A 242 1.59 -45.88 -10.82
N VAL A 243 1.04 -44.77 -11.31
CA VAL A 243 0.54 -43.68 -10.47
C VAL A 243 -0.59 -44.15 -9.56
N LEU A 244 -1.56 -44.88 -10.08
CA LEU A 244 -2.64 -45.47 -9.28
C LEU A 244 -2.12 -46.45 -8.23
N SER A 245 -1.18 -47.33 -8.61
CA SER A 245 -0.60 -48.30 -7.67
C SER A 245 0.22 -47.64 -6.56
N TRP A 246 0.95 -46.57 -6.90
CA TRP A 246 1.73 -45.82 -5.92
C TRP A 246 0.81 -45.01 -5.01
N LEU A 247 -0.21 -44.33 -5.56
CA LEU A 247 -1.22 -43.62 -4.77
C LEU A 247 -1.99 -44.53 -3.82
N ALA A 248 -2.25 -45.79 -4.20
CA ALA A 248 -2.92 -46.74 -3.33
C ALA A 248 -2.04 -47.30 -2.20
N ASN A 249 -0.71 -47.26 -2.36
CA ASN A 249 0.25 -47.83 -1.43
C ASN A 249 0.88 -46.78 -0.50
N GLU A 250 1.18 -45.58 -1.03
CA GLU A 250 1.99 -44.55 -0.38
C GLU A 250 1.21 -43.24 -0.09
N ASP A 251 0.00 -43.07 -0.63
CA ASP A 251 -0.88 -41.91 -0.36
C ASP A 251 -2.36 -42.35 -0.26
N ASP A 252 -3.31 -41.41 -0.31
CA ASP A 252 -4.75 -41.67 -0.35
C ASP A 252 -5.35 -41.26 -1.71
N PRO A 253 -5.77 -42.22 -2.56
CA PRO A 253 -6.31 -41.94 -3.87
C PRO A 253 -7.64 -41.17 -3.82
N THR A 254 -8.34 -41.15 -2.68
CA THR A 254 -9.61 -40.42 -2.52
C THR A 254 -9.45 -38.90 -2.41
N ARG A 255 -8.21 -38.41 -2.22
CA ARG A 255 -7.90 -36.97 -2.17
C ARG A 255 -7.94 -36.29 -3.55
N TYR A 256 -7.87 -37.09 -4.61
CA TYR A 256 -7.88 -36.61 -5.98
C TYR A 256 -9.27 -36.76 -6.57
N CYS A 257 -9.87 -35.64 -6.99
CA CYS A 257 -11.19 -35.63 -7.60
C CYS A 257 -11.13 -35.17 -9.05
N ILE A 258 -11.86 -35.87 -9.92
CA ILE A 258 -12.01 -35.46 -11.32
C ILE A 258 -13.07 -34.35 -11.36
N LYS A 259 -12.66 -33.13 -11.69
CA LYS A 259 -13.58 -32.03 -12.00
C LYS A 259 -13.78 -31.98 -13.51
N ARG A 260 -15.04 -32.08 -13.97
CA ARG A 260 -15.39 -31.70 -15.34
C ARG A 260 -15.41 -30.17 -15.41
N LEU A 261 -14.58 -29.62 -16.29
CA LEU A 261 -14.65 -28.21 -16.71
C LEU A 261 -15.90 -27.97 -17.54
#